data_AF-A0A544YZZ8-F1
#
_entry.id   AF-A0A544YZZ8-F1
#
_cell.length_a   1.000
_cell.length_b   1.000
_cell.length_c   1.000
_cell.angle_alpha   90.00
_cell.angle_beta   90.00
_cell.angle_gamma   90.00
#
_symmetry.space_group_name_H-M   'P 1'
#
loop_
_entity.id
_entity.type
_entity.pdbx_description
1 polymer ?
#
loop_
_entity_poly.entity_id
_entity_poly.type
_entity_poly.pdbx_seq_one_letter_code
_entity_poly.pdbx_strand_id
1 'polypeptide(L)'
;METTHLRRPPRPTRSGALATAAMAVAGLALAGTGASGIAFDIVGGIMAGIEAVTGEPGVVDLGVDLPMAAARAAALAVGTTLLVTAVRRRRRARGACERCGQRQAHGATGHGTTGRDAAGREERDDAGCPSPAGGGRETWQGQGSWQRLSVRAGYLTVLLAAGYGALKVQWGLGGTVGLTDPRAFGDVHLWTPGLGDTGVLALIGMALGLGFARTWRPPLRMPRWMPLTAAFVGSVMLVPVGVLGTGLRVAVALGLANPSLEGISPWVFDVIYPWFLAWGLAMGTAAVGYHHRTRGVCRACGRGRPAFVRHARVEGATAREGAATTTL
;
A
#
# COMPACT_ATOMS: atom_id res chain seq x y z
N MET A 1 17.97 -23.66 -43.19
CA MET A 1 18.33 -22.98 -41.92
C MET A 1 17.93 -21.53 -42.08
N GLU A 2 16.74 -21.19 -41.62
CA GLU A 2 16.16 -19.86 -41.82
C GLU A 2 16.47 -19.03 -40.58
N THR A 3 17.46 -18.16 -40.69
CA THR A 3 17.83 -17.22 -39.63
C THR A 3 16.67 -16.26 -39.41
N THR A 4 15.81 -16.58 -38.46
CA THR A 4 14.75 -15.69 -38.02
C THR A 4 15.40 -14.49 -37.36
N HIS A 5 15.58 -13.42 -38.14
CA HIS A 5 16.10 -12.16 -37.65
C HIS A 5 15.15 -11.64 -36.57
N LEU A 6 15.55 -11.79 -35.30
CA LEU A 6 14.86 -11.21 -34.15
C LEU A 6 14.85 -9.69 -34.32
N ARG A 7 13.74 -9.17 -34.84
CA ARG A 7 13.50 -7.74 -35.01
C ARG A 7 13.59 -7.10 -33.62
N ARG A 8 14.64 -6.30 -33.38
CA ARG A 8 14.77 -5.55 -32.12
C ARG A 8 13.52 -4.69 -31.95
N PRO A 9 12.87 -4.70 -30.77
CA PRO A 9 11.71 -3.85 -30.55
C PRO A 9 12.14 -2.38 -30.71
N PRO A 10 11.31 -1.55 -31.36
CA PRO A 10 11.61 -0.13 -31.56
C PRO A 10 11.85 0.54 -30.20
N ARG A 11 12.93 1.32 -30.09
CA ARG A 11 13.20 2.11 -28.89
C ARG A 11 12.03 3.08 -28.66
N PRO A 12 11.52 3.20 -27.42
CA PRO A 12 10.44 4.14 -27.12
C PRO A 12 10.89 5.57 -27.46
N THR A 13 10.05 6.30 -28.20
CA THR A 13 10.32 7.69 -28.58
C THR A 13 10.31 8.58 -27.33
N ARG A 14 11.21 9.58 -27.27
CA ARG A 14 11.31 10.53 -26.14
C ARG A 14 9.96 11.19 -25.81
N SER A 15 9.15 11.45 -26.83
CA SER A 15 7.80 12.01 -26.70
C SER A 15 6.86 11.17 -25.84
N GLY A 16 6.95 9.84 -25.90
CA GLY A 16 6.11 8.95 -25.09
C GLY A 16 6.44 9.00 -23.58
N ALA A 17 7.70 9.24 -23.24
CA ALA A 17 8.13 9.38 -21.85
C ALA A 17 7.63 10.70 -21.24
N LEU A 18 7.74 11.80 -21.97
CA LEU A 18 7.26 13.12 -21.55
C LEU A 18 5.73 13.12 -21.35
N ALA A 19 4.98 12.57 -22.30
CA ALA A 19 3.52 12.46 -22.16
C ALA A 19 3.11 11.63 -20.92
N THR A 20 3.84 10.55 -20.62
CA THR A 20 3.58 9.73 -19.44
C THR A 20 3.88 10.48 -18.13
N ALA A 21 4.97 11.27 -18.11
CA ALA A 21 5.32 12.10 -16.96
C ALA A 21 4.27 13.21 -16.74
N ALA A 22 3.86 13.91 -17.81
CA ALA A 22 2.83 14.95 -17.73
C ALA A 22 1.49 14.40 -17.21
N MET A 23 1.03 13.25 -17.73
CA MET A 23 -0.18 12.58 -17.20
C MET A 23 -0.04 12.20 -15.73
N ALA A 24 1.14 11.76 -15.29
CA ALA A 24 1.36 11.41 -13.88
C ALA A 24 1.33 12.65 -12.98
N VAL A 25 1.92 13.78 -13.40
CA VAL A 25 1.91 15.05 -12.67
C VAL A 25 0.49 15.60 -12.58
N ALA A 26 -0.22 15.68 -13.72
CA ALA A 26 -1.62 16.13 -13.75
C ALA A 26 -2.52 15.22 -12.89
N GLY A 27 -2.31 13.91 -12.98
CA GLY A 27 -3.04 12.95 -12.16
C GLY A 27 -2.78 13.10 -10.66
N LEU A 28 -1.53 13.36 -10.27
CA LEU A 28 -1.15 13.62 -8.88
C LEU A 28 -1.78 14.92 -8.36
N ALA A 29 -1.74 15.99 -9.15
CA ALA A 29 -2.33 17.27 -8.79
C ALA A 29 -3.85 17.15 -8.58
N LEU A 30 -4.57 16.58 -9.56
CA LEU A 30 -6.02 16.39 -9.47
C LEU A 30 -6.43 15.45 -8.31
N ALA A 31 -5.70 14.35 -8.12
CA ALA A 31 -5.97 13.43 -7.02
C ALA A 31 -5.68 14.08 -5.65
N GLY A 32 -4.61 14.88 -5.55
CA GLY A 32 -4.28 15.63 -4.35
C GLY A 32 -5.36 16.64 -3.98
N THR A 33 -5.77 17.48 -4.94
CA THR A 33 -6.83 18.48 -4.74
C THR A 33 -8.19 17.85 -4.43
N GLY A 34 -8.54 16.73 -5.08
CA GLY A 34 -9.76 16.02 -4.77
C GLY A 34 -9.73 15.39 -3.36
N ALA A 35 -8.63 14.73 -3.01
CA ALA A 35 -8.49 14.04 -1.73
C ALA A 35 -8.45 14.99 -0.52
N SER A 36 -7.90 16.19 -0.66
CA SER A 36 -7.78 17.14 0.44
C SER A 36 -9.11 17.67 0.98
N GLY A 37 -10.16 17.68 0.14
CA GLY A 37 -11.49 18.13 0.53
C GLY A 37 -12.51 17.02 0.79
N ILE A 38 -12.38 15.88 0.11
CA ILE A 38 -13.36 14.78 0.20
C ILE A 38 -13.57 14.27 1.63
N ALA A 39 -12.52 14.24 2.45
CA ALA A 39 -12.67 13.82 3.85
C ALA A 39 -13.61 14.76 4.62
N PHE A 40 -13.47 16.07 4.42
CA PHE A 40 -14.36 17.06 5.01
C PHE A 40 -15.77 16.98 4.42
N ASP A 41 -15.89 16.74 3.11
CA ASP A 41 -17.18 16.56 2.45
C ASP A 41 -17.93 15.33 2.99
N ILE A 42 -17.22 14.22 3.25
CA ILE A 42 -17.79 13.01 3.86
C ILE A 42 -18.25 13.29 5.29
N VAL A 43 -17.40 13.93 6.11
CA VAL A 43 -17.75 14.27 7.50
C VAL A 43 -18.94 15.23 7.53
N GLY A 44 -18.94 16.28 6.71
CA GLY A 44 -20.06 17.21 6.58
C GLY A 44 -21.34 16.50 6.17
N GLY A 45 -21.27 15.58 5.20
CA GLY A 45 -22.42 14.76 4.79
C GLY A 45 -22.94 13.84 5.90
N ILE A 46 -22.06 13.23 6.71
CA ILE A 46 -22.46 12.41 7.86
C ILE A 46 -23.14 13.27 8.91
N MET A 47 -22.57 14.43 9.26
CA MET A 47 -23.14 15.35 10.25
C MET A 47 -24.52 15.86 9.81
N ALA A 48 -24.65 16.26 8.54
CA ALA A 48 -25.94 16.65 7.96
C ALA A 48 -26.97 15.51 7.99
N GLY A 49 -26.53 14.26 7.79
CA GLY A 49 -27.40 13.09 7.91
C GLY A 49 -27.87 12.83 9.35
N ILE A 50 -26.98 13.01 10.34
CA ILE A 50 -27.34 12.86 11.76
C ILE A 50 -28.34 13.94 12.16
N GLU A 51 -28.11 15.19 11.79
CA GLU A 51 -29.05 16.30 12.03
C GLU A 51 -30.42 16.02 11.40
N ALA A 52 -30.46 15.56 10.16
CA ALA A 52 -31.72 15.22 9.49
C ALA A 52 -32.52 14.10 10.20
N VAL A 53 -31.83 13.17 10.87
CA VAL A 53 -32.47 12.06 11.60
C VAL A 53 -32.85 12.44 13.03
N THR A 54 -32.04 13.25 13.70
CA THR A 54 -32.19 13.56 15.13
C THR A 54 -32.97 14.85 15.39
N GLY A 55 -32.99 15.78 14.44
CA GLY A 55 -33.56 17.12 14.61
C GLY A 55 -32.74 18.06 15.50
N GLU A 56 -31.61 17.58 16.03
CA GLU A 56 -30.68 18.39 16.81
C GLU A 56 -29.72 19.12 15.86
N PRO A 57 -29.66 20.47 15.91
CA PRO A 57 -28.73 21.22 15.08
C PRO A 57 -27.29 20.79 15.40
N GLY A 58 -26.53 20.43 14.37
CA GLY A 58 -25.16 19.97 14.54
C GLY A 58 -24.30 21.02 15.25
N VAL A 59 -23.41 20.58 16.15
CA VAL A 59 -22.46 21.45 16.87
C VAL A 59 -21.50 22.21 15.91
N VAL A 60 -21.43 21.78 14.65
CA VAL A 60 -20.64 22.44 13.60
C VAL A 60 -21.44 22.48 12.29
N ASP A 61 -21.86 23.66 11.86
CA ASP A 61 -22.45 23.88 10.53
C ASP A 61 -21.35 23.87 9.46
N LEU A 62 -20.93 22.66 9.08
CA LEU A 62 -20.09 22.43 7.90
C LEU A 62 -21.00 22.34 6.69
N GLY A 63 -21.54 23.48 6.24
CA GLY A 63 -22.40 23.53 5.06
C GLY A 63 -21.85 22.68 3.91
N VAL A 64 -22.64 21.71 3.45
CA VAL A 64 -22.23 20.79 2.39
C VAL A 64 -22.38 21.51 1.04
N ASP A 65 -21.28 22.06 0.54
CA ASP A 65 -21.20 22.55 -0.84
C ASP A 65 -21.16 21.35 -1.80
N LEU A 66 -22.34 20.82 -2.13
CA LEU A 66 -22.52 19.69 -3.04
C LEU A 66 -21.80 19.90 -4.39
N PRO A 67 -21.85 21.08 -5.04
CA PRO A 67 -21.04 21.38 -6.22
C PRO A 67 -19.53 21.19 -6.00
N MET A 68 -18.98 21.75 -4.92
CA MET A 68 -17.56 21.61 -4.60
C MET A 68 -17.17 20.16 -4.28
N ALA A 69 -18.00 19.46 -3.51
CA ALA A 69 -17.81 18.04 -3.19
C ALA A 69 -17.82 17.18 -4.46
N ALA A 70 -18.78 17.41 -5.37
CA ALA A 70 -18.85 16.74 -6.67
C ALA A 70 -17.62 17.03 -7.54
N ALA A 71 -17.16 18.29 -7.59
CA ALA A 71 -15.96 18.67 -8.32
C ALA A 71 -14.70 17.97 -7.76
N ARG A 72 -14.56 17.88 -6.44
CA ARG A 72 -13.45 17.15 -5.78
C ARG A 72 -13.51 15.66 -6.06
N ALA A 73 -14.70 15.04 -5.99
CA ALA A 73 -14.91 13.64 -6.33
C ALA A 73 -14.53 13.34 -7.80
N ALA A 74 -14.95 14.21 -8.73
CA ALA A 74 -14.59 14.12 -10.13
C ALA A 74 -13.06 14.27 -10.33
N ALA A 75 -12.44 15.26 -9.69
CA ALA A 75 -10.99 15.46 -9.74
C ALA A 75 -10.22 14.24 -9.21
N LEU A 76 -10.68 13.65 -8.11
CA LEU A 76 -10.09 12.42 -7.55
C LEU A 76 -10.22 11.24 -8.53
N ALA A 77 -11.39 11.05 -9.12
CA ALA A 77 -11.65 9.96 -10.07
C ALA A 77 -10.80 10.10 -11.35
N VAL A 78 -10.75 11.31 -11.92
CA VAL A 78 -9.93 11.62 -13.12
C VAL A 78 -8.44 11.48 -12.79
N GLY A 79 -7.99 12.05 -11.69
CA GLY A 79 -6.59 11.97 -11.25
C GLY A 79 -6.13 10.52 -11.05
N THR A 80 -6.95 9.70 -10.38
CA THR A 80 -6.70 8.27 -10.20
C THR A 80 -6.64 7.54 -11.53
N THR A 81 -7.54 7.84 -12.47
CA THR A 81 -7.58 7.22 -13.80
C THR A 81 -6.33 7.55 -14.61
N LEU A 82 -5.87 8.81 -14.57
CA LEU A 82 -4.63 9.25 -15.22
C LEU A 82 -3.41 8.54 -14.64
N LEU A 83 -3.31 8.44 -13.31
CA LEU A 83 -2.22 7.73 -12.64
C LEU A 83 -2.20 6.23 -13.02
N VAL A 84 -3.35 5.56 -12.99
CA VAL A 84 -3.47 4.16 -13.40
C VAL A 84 -3.06 3.98 -14.86
N THR A 85 -3.48 4.89 -15.73
CA THR A 85 -3.15 4.86 -17.16
C THR A 85 -1.65 5.08 -17.41
N ALA A 86 -1.05 6.05 -16.73
CA ALA A 86 0.39 6.32 -16.79
C ALA A 86 1.20 5.11 -16.32
N VAL A 87 0.78 4.46 -15.23
CA VAL A 87 1.42 3.23 -14.73
C VAL A 87 1.29 2.08 -15.74
N ARG A 88 0.11 1.87 -16.32
CA ARG A 88 -0.10 0.83 -17.34
C ARG A 88 0.75 1.08 -18.59
N ARG A 89 0.78 2.31 -19.10
CA ARG A 89 1.63 2.70 -20.23
C ARG A 89 3.12 2.47 -19.93
N ARG A 90 3.59 2.88 -18.74
CA ARG A 90 4.97 2.65 -18.31
C ARG A 90 5.33 1.17 -18.20
N ARG A 91 4.38 0.31 -17.80
CA ARG A 91 4.58 -1.15 -17.76
C ARG A 91 4.69 -1.74 -19.17
N ARG A 92 3.77 -1.36 -20.08
CA ARG A 92 3.82 -1.76 -21.50
C ARG A 92 5.16 -1.38 -22.13
N ALA A 93 5.58 -0.13 -21.95
CA ALA A 93 6.86 0.38 -22.46
C ALA A 93 8.09 -0.36 -21.92
N ARG A 94 7.97 -1.08 -20.79
CA ARG A 94 9.03 -1.87 -20.18
C ARG A 94 8.95 -3.37 -20.51
N GLY A 95 8.06 -3.78 -21.42
CA GLY A 95 7.81 -5.20 -21.72
C GLY A 95 7.28 -5.99 -20.52
N ALA A 96 6.69 -5.31 -19.55
CA ALA A 96 6.11 -5.92 -18.36
C ALA A 96 4.62 -6.22 -18.59
N CYS A 97 4.12 -7.30 -18.00
CA CYS A 97 2.70 -7.61 -18.02
C CYS A 97 1.89 -6.42 -17.51
N GLU A 98 0.85 -6.01 -18.23
CA GLU A 98 0.05 -4.83 -17.89
C GLU A 98 -0.63 -4.97 -16.52
N ARG A 99 -1.08 -6.19 -16.21
CA ARG A 99 -1.83 -6.52 -15.00
C ARG A 99 -0.92 -6.67 -13.79
N CYS A 100 0.10 -7.53 -13.86
CA CYS A 100 0.97 -7.82 -12.71
C CYS A 100 2.26 -7.00 -12.66
N GLY A 101 2.70 -6.41 -13.77
CA GLY A 101 3.94 -5.62 -13.86
C GLY A 101 5.24 -6.44 -13.93
N GLN A 102 5.18 -7.77 -14.06
CA GLN A 102 6.38 -8.61 -14.18
C GLN A 102 6.94 -8.59 -15.60
N ARG A 103 8.25 -8.36 -15.76
CA ARG A 103 8.97 -8.43 -17.04
C ARG A 103 9.08 -9.87 -17.52
N GLN A 104 9.10 -10.09 -18.85
CA GLN A 104 9.46 -11.40 -19.39
C GLN A 104 10.94 -11.65 -19.12
N ALA A 105 11.28 -12.73 -18.43
CA ALA A 105 12.66 -13.21 -18.46
C ALA A 105 12.88 -13.77 -19.86
N HIS A 106 13.51 -12.98 -20.74
CA HIS A 106 13.74 -13.29 -22.16
C HIS A 106 14.72 -14.46 -22.39
N GLY A 107 14.87 -15.39 -21.44
CA GLY A 107 15.86 -16.47 -21.49
C GLY A 107 15.32 -17.90 -21.34
N ALA A 108 14.01 -18.10 -21.19
CA ALA A 108 13.42 -19.45 -21.10
C ALA A 108 12.76 -19.93 -22.40
N THR A 109 13.03 -19.26 -23.53
CA THR A 109 12.71 -19.78 -24.87
C THR A 109 13.77 -20.80 -25.25
N GLY A 110 13.60 -22.05 -24.85
CA GLY A 110 14.59 -23.06 -25.22
C GLY A 110 14.48 -24.42 -24.53
N HIS A 111 13.30 -24.86 -24.12
CA HIS A 111 13.08 -26.31 -24.09
C HIS A 111 11.96 -26.62 -25.06
N GLY A 112 12.39 -26.78 -26.31
CA GLY A 112 11.59 -27.40 -27.34
C GLY A 112 11.10 -28.73 -26.81
N THR A 113 9.80 -28.80 -26.56
CA THR A 113 9.02 -30.01 -26.74
C THR A 113 8.96 -30.28 -28.26
N THR A 114 10.11 -30.47 -28.89
CA THR A 114 10.19 -31.19 -30.16
C THR A 114 10.00 -32.65 -29.81
N GLY A 115 9.06 -33.27 -30.51
CA GLY A 115 8.52 -34.59 -30.23
C GLY A 115 9.58 -35.63 -29.89
N ARG A 116 9.27 -36.42 -28.86
CA ARG A 116 9.88 -37.72 -28.65
C ARG A 116 8.87 -38.76 -29.12
N ASP A 117 8.74 -38.85 -30.43
CA ASP A 117 8.46 -40.13 -31.04
C ASP A 117 9.73 -40.99 -30.94
N ALA A 118 9.49 -42.25 -30.59
CA ALA A 118 10.36 -43.42 -30.78
C ALA A 118 11.68 -43.54 -29.98
N ALA A 119 11.63 -44.45 -29.01
CA ALA A 119 12.48 -45.64 -28.90
C ALA A 119 14.01 -45.51 -29.10
N GLY A 120 14.74 -45.85 -28.03
CA GLY A 120 16.09 -46.41 -28.10
C GLY A 120 17.23 -45.40 -28.08
N ARG A 121 17.83 -45.17 -26.90
CA ARG A 121 19.28 -44.96 -26.83
C ARG A 121 19.86 -45.17 -25.45
N GLU A 122 20.84 -46.06 -25.45
CA GLU A 122 21.84 -46.38 -24.44
C GLU A 122 22.31 -45.20 -23.57
N GLU A 123 22.27 -45.47 -22.27
CA GLU A 123 23.37 -45.34 -21.30
C GLU A 123 24.66 -44.76 -21.90
N ARG A 124 24.85 -43.45 -21.70
CA ARG A 124 26.13 -42.78 -21.89
C ARG A 124 26.43 -41.97 -20.65
N ASP A 125 27.24 -42.57 -19.79
CA ASP A 125 28.08 -41.86 -18.83
C ASP A 125 28.93 -40.87 -19.62
N ASP A 126 28.77 -39.57 -19.36
CA ASP A 126 29.81 -38.59 -19.67
C ASP A 126 29.68 -37.37 -18.77
N ALA A 127 30.83 -37.04 -18.20
CA ALA A 127 31.08 -36.02 -17.23
C ALA A 127 30.95 -34.60 -17.81
N GLY A 128 30.65 -33.65 -16.93
CA GLY A 128 31.01 -32.25 -17.14
C GLY A 128 30.01 -31.42 -17.93
N CYS A 129 28.80 -31.22 -17.41
CA CYS A 129 28.05 -30.01 -17.75
C CYS A 129 28.66 -28.81 -17.01
N PRO A 130 29.32 -27.85 -17.69
CA PRO A 130 29.76 -26.63 -17.06
C PRO A 130 28.53 -25.86 -16.58
N SER A 131 28.42 -25.71 -15.25
CA SER A 131 27.47 -24.78 -14.64
C SER A 131 27.52 -23.45 -15.38
N PRO A 132 26.38 -22.88 -15.82
CA PRO A 132 26.35 -21.57 -16.46
C PRO A 132 26.73 -20.50 -15.43
N ALA A 133 28.02 -20.27 -15.29
CA ALA A 133 28.60 -19.27 -14.43
C ALA A 133 28.43 -17.88 -15.09
N GLY A 134 27.64 -17.01 -14.47
CA GLY A 134 28.00 -15.58 -14.45
C GLY A 134 26.95 -14.54 -14.85
N GLY A 135 25.91 -14.86 -15.61
CA GLY A 135 25.13 -13.79 -16.29
C GLY A 135 23.99 -13.09 -15.53
N GLY A 136 23.55 -13.57 -14.35
CA GLY A 136 22.20 -13.27 -13.84
C GLY A 136 22.05 -12.51 -12.52
N ARG A 137 23.14 -12.04 -11.88
CA ARG A 137 23.06 -11.57 -10.46
C ARG A 137 22.50 -10.15 -10.26
N GLU A 138 22.54 -9.27 -11.25
CA GLU A 138 22.23 -7.85 -11.03
C GLU A 138 20.74 -7.52 -10.85
N THR A 139 19.82 -8.31 -11.42
CA THR A 139 18.37 -7.99 -11.33
C THR A 139 17.72 -8.39 -10.00
N TRP A 140 18.36 -9.25 -9.22
CA TRP A 140 17.81 -9.74 -7.94
C TRP A 140 17.99 -8.75 -6.78
N GLN A 141 19.02 -7.89 -6.82
CA GLN A 141 19.31 -6.97 -5.72
C GLN A 141 18.19 -5.92 -5.51
N GLY A 142 17.55 -5.45 -6.59
CA GLY A 142 16.49 -4.43 -6.52
C GLY A 142 15.16 -4.94 -5.93
N GLN A 143 14.83 -6.23 -6.07
CA GLN A 143 13.61 -6.79 -5.46
C GLN A 143 13.75 -6.95 -3.95
N GLY A 144 14.95 -7.30 -3.48
CA GLY A 144 15.23 -7.44 -2.04
C GLY A 144 15.10 -6.12 -1.29
N SER A 145 15.56 -5.00 -1.87
CA SER A 145 15.49 -3.68 -1.22
C SER A 145 14.05 -3.19 -1.06
N TRP A 146 13.21 -3.32 -2.09
CA TRP A 146 11.79 -2.94 -2.00
C TRP A 146 11.02 -3.79 -0.98
N GLN A 147 11.30 -5.09 -0.93
CA GLN A 147 10.67 -5.98 0.05
C GLN A 147 11.05 -5.55 1.48
N ARG A 148 12.34 -5.30 1.75
CA ARG A 148 12.79 -4.78 3.05
C ARG A 148 12.16 -3.44 3.40
N LEU A 149 12.10 -2.51 2.45
CA LEU A 149 11.48 -1.19 2.65
C LEU A 149 10.01 -1.32 3.07
N SER A 150 9.22 -2.10 2.34
CA SER A 150 7.79 -2.25 2.66
C SER A 150 7.52 -2.96 4.00
N VAL A 151 8.40 -3.85 4.44
CA VAL A 151 8.31 -4.47 5.78
C VAL A 151 8.63 -3.44 6.86
N ARG A 152 9.72 -2.67 6.68
CA ARG A 152 10.07 -1.56 7.58
C ARG A 152 8.96 -0.51 7.65
N ALA A 153 8.34 -0.18 6.52
CA ALA A 153 7.20 0.72 6.46
C ALA A 153 6.02 0.21 7.29
N GLY A 154 5.73 -1.10 7.27
CA GLY A 154 4.69 -1.69 8.11
C GLY A 154 4.98 -1.55 9.61
N TYR A 155 6.22 -1.73 10.05
CA TYR A 155 6.62 -1.47 11.44
C TYR A 155 6.59 0.01 11.80
N LEU A 156 6.98 0.89 10.87
CA LEU A 156 6.88 2.33 11.05
C LEU A 156 5.42 2.76 11.22
N THR A 157 4.48 2.18 10.47
CA THR A 157 3.04 2.36 10.67
C THR A 157 2.60 1.99 12.09
N VAL A 158 3.10 0.88 12.65
CA VAL A 158 2.80 0.47 14.04
C VAL A 158 3.30 1.51 15.04
N LEU A 159 4.55 1.93 14.91
CA LEU A 159 5.15 2.94 15.80
C LEU A 159 4.39 4.27 15.77
N LEU A 160 4.08 4.76 14.56
CA LEU A 160 3.37 6.02 14.39
C LEU A 160 1.94 5.94 14.90
N ALA A 161 1.21 4.86 14.60
CA ALA A 161 -0.13 4.65 15.12
C ALA A 161 -0.13 4.58 16.66
N ALA A 162 0.81 3.83 17.25
CA ALA A 162 0.93 3.68 18.70
C ALA A 162 1.22 5.02 19.40
N GLY A 163 2.16 5.82 18.88
CA GLY A 163 2.51 7.10 19.49
C GLY A 163 1.33 8.09 19.48
N TYR A 164 0.62 8.19 18.35
CA TYR A 164 -0.54 9.07 18.27
C TYR A 164 -1.74 8.55 19.09
N GLY A 165 -2.01 7.24 19.05
CA GLY A 165 -3.04 6.63 19.89
C GLY A 165 -2.77 6.82 21.38
N ALA A 166 -1.51 6.67 21.81
CA ALA A 166 -1.11 6.89 23.20
C ALA A 166 -1.34 8.34 23.65
N LEU A 167 -1.00 9.32 22.80
CA LEU A 167 -1.29 10.73 23.09
C LEU A 167 -2.79 10.98 23.27
N LYS A 168 -3.63 10.42 22.38
CA LYS A 168 -5.08 10.59 22.45
C LYS A 168 -5.71 9.90 23.66
N VAL A 169 -5.27 8.69 23.99
CA VAL A 169 -5.68 7.99 25.21
C VAL A 169 -5.26 8.78 26.44
N GLN A 170 -4.04 9.33 26.45
CA GLN A 170 -3.54 10.15 27.55
C GLN A 170 -4.40 11.42 27.75
N TRP A 171 -4.84 12.10 26.70
CA TRP A 171 -5.83 13.19 26.82
C TRP A 171 -7.18 12.70 27.36
N GLY A 172 -7.68 11.56 26.90
CA GLY A 172 -8.97 11.02 27.35
C GLY A 172 -8.98 10.50 28.79
N LEU A 173 -7.79 10.29 29.36
CA LEU A 173 -7.58 9.96 30.78
C LEU A 173 -7.27 11.20 31.64
N GLY A 174 -7.49 12.41 31.11
CA GLY A 174 -7.29 13.68 31.83
C GLY A 174 -5.85 14.19 31.85
N GLY A 175 -4.96 13.60 31.06
CA GLY A 175 -3.59 14.08 30.98
C GLY A 175 -3.46 15.36 30.14
N THR A 176 -2.47 16.19 30.46
CA THR A 176 -2.34 17.56 29.90
C THR A 176 -1.13 17.78 29.00
N VAL A 177 -0.41 16.72 28.59
CA VAL A 177 0.76 16.82 27.71
C VAL A 177 0.40 17.57 26.43
N GLY A 178 1.08 18.68 26.19
CA GLY A 178 0.88 19.51 25.00
C GLY A 178 -0.27 20.52 25.11
N LEU A 179 -0.92 20.65 26.26
CA LEU A 179 -1.91 21.71 26.49
C LEU A 179 -1.25 22.94 27.09
N THR A 180 -1.60 24.12 26.59
CA THR A 180 -1.24 25.40 27.21
C THR A 180 -2.21 25.75 28.33
N ASP A 181 -3.47 25.32 28.22
CA ASP A 181 -4.47 25.39 29.28
C ASP A 181 -4.91 23.98 29.68
N PRO A 182 -4.63 23.52 30.92
CA PRO A 182 -5.11 22.23 31.43
C PRO A 182 -6.63 22.06 31.35
N ARG A 183 -7.40 23.15 31.31
CA ARG A 183 -8.88 23.14 31.21
C ARG A 183 -9.39 23.08 29.77
N ALA A 184 -8.52 23.16 28.77
CA ALA A 184 -8.90 23.06 27.36
C ALA A 184 -9.67 21.76 27.05
N PHE A 185 -9.45 20.71 27.86
CA PHE A 185 -10.16 19.44 27.77
C PHE A 185 -10.95 19.08 29.05
N GLY A 186 -11.47 20.07 29.78
CA GLY A 186 -12.10 19.88 31.10
C GLY A 186 -13.16 18.78 31.19
N ASP A 187 -13.95 18.57 30.13
CA ASP A 187 -15.02 17.56 30.08
C ASP A 187 -14.75 16.43 29.06
N VAL A 188 -13.49 16.27 28.64
CA VAL A 188 -13.16 15.30 27.61
C VAL A 188 -12.74 13.97 28.25
N HIS A 189 -13.47 12.93 27.88
CA HIS A 189 -13.28 11.58 28.39
C HIS A 189 -12.86 10.64 27.27
N LEU A 190 -12.42 9.43 27.63
CA LEU A 190 -12.06 8.41 26.65
C LEU A 190 -13.19 8.10 25.66
N TRP A 191 -14.47 8.22 26.07
CA TRP A 191 -15.63 8.00 25.19
C TRP A 191 -16.08 9.25 24.44
N THR A 192 -15.45 10.42 24.65
CA THR A 192 -15.78 11.61 23.87
C THR A 192 -15.39 11.37 22.40
N PRO A 193 -16.29 11.68 21.44
CA PRO A 193 -15.97 11.58 20.02
C PRO A 193 -14.66 12.32 19.67
N GLY A 194 -13.79 11.69 18.90
CA GLY A 194 -12.46 12.23 18.55
C GLY A 194 -11.31 11.86 19.50
N LEU A 195 -11.58 11.19 20.64
CA LEU A 195 -10.55 10.60 21.50
C LEU A 195 -10.54 9.07 21.45
N GLY A 196 -11.60 8.41 21.93
CA GLY A 196 -11.65 6.95 22.04
C GLY A 196 -11.67 6.23 20.70
N ASP A 197 -12.47 6.76 19.77
CA ASP A 197 -12.51 6.33 18.38
C ASP A 197 -11.11 6.38 17.74
N THR A 198 -10.33 7.41 18.04
CA THR A 198 -8.96 7.57 17.56
C THR A 198 -8.03 6.53 18.17
N GLY A 199 -8.21 6.18 19.45
CA GLY A 199 -7.53 5.05 20.07
C GLY A 199 -7.83 3.73 19.36
N VAL A 200 -9.10 3.46 19.04
CA VAL A 200 -9.52 2.27 18.28
C VAL A 200 -8.93 2.28 16.86
N LEU A 201 -8.98 3.41 16.16
CA LEU A 201 -8.38 3.57 14.83
C LEU A 201 -6.86 3.37 14.86
N ALA A 202 -6.18 3.83 15.91
CA ALA A 202 -4.76 3.58 16.12
C ALA A 202 -4.47 2.08 16.28
N LEU A 203 -5.28 1.35 17.06
CA LEU A 203 -5.16 -0.11 17.19
C LEU A 203 -5.37 -0.83 15.84
N ILE A 204 -6.35 -0.39 15.05
CA ILE A 204 -6.57 -0.90 13.68
C ILE A 204 -5.33 -0.62 12.81
N GLY A 205 -4.79 0.60 12.87
CA GLY A 205 -3.58 0.98 12.15
C GLY A 205 -2.37 0.13 12.53
N MET A 206 -2.20 -0.16 13.82
CA MET A 206 -1.17 -1.07 14.33
C MET A 206 -1.37 -2.50 13.81
N ALA A 207 -2.59 -3.02 13.90
CA ALA A 207 -2.92 -4.37 13.41
C ALA A 207 -2.63 -4.50 11.90
N LEU A 208 -3.04 -3.50 11.10
CA LEU A 208 -2.74 -3.44 9.67
C LEU A 208 -1.23 -3.37 9.39
N GLY A 209 -0.52 -2.47 10.06
CA GLY A 209 0.93 -2.32 9.91
C GLY A 209 1.70 -3.62 10.21
N LEU A 210 1.38 -4.26 11.34
CA LEU A 210 1.98 -5.54 11.74
C LEU A 210 1.60 -6.66 10.76
N GLY A 211 0.34 -6.71 10.35
CA GLY A 211 -0.17 -7.66 9.37
C GLY A 211 0.51 -7.57 8.01
N PHE A 212 0.79 -6.35 7.55
CA PHE A 212 1.54 -6.12 6.32
C PHE A 212 3.02 -6.47 6.47
N ALA A 213 3.64 -6.13 7.60
CA ALA A 213 5.05 -6.40 7.88
C ALA A 213 5.33 -7.91 7.98
N ARG A 214 4.54 -8.63 8.77
CA ARG A 214 4.76 -10.07 9.05
C ARG A 214 4.09 -10.99 8.04
N THR A 215 3.21 -10.48 7.19
CA THR A 215 2.26 -11.25 6.36
C THR A 215 1.42 -12.19 7.23
N TRP A 216 0.16 -11.83 7.51
CA TRP A 216 -0.79 -12.62 8.31
C TRP A 216 -0.62 -14.15 8.10
N ARG A 217 0.02 -14.83 9.06
CA ARG A 217 0.33 -16.28 9.05
C ARG A 217 -0.16 -16.89 10.38
N PRO A 218 -0.99 -17.94 10.38
CA PRO A 218 -1.67 -18.57 9.23
C PRO A 218 -2.51 -17.55 8.45
N PRO A 219 -2.81 -17.78 7.16
CA PRO A 219 -3.68 -16.88 6.42
C PRO A 219 -5.04 -16.86 7.14
N LEU A 220 -5.30 -15.80 7.89
CA LEU A 220 -6.65 -15.47 8.30
C LEU A 220 -7.47 -15.53 7.01
N ARG A 221 -8.65 -16.16 7.05
CA ARG A 221 -9.57 -16.27 5.90
C ARG A 221 -10.10 -14.89 5.43
N MET A 222 -9.45 -13.80 5.81
CA MET A 222 -9.76 -12.45 5.39
C MET A 222 -9.48 -12.29 3.89
N PRO A 223 -10.51 -11.92 3.10
CA PRO A 223 -10.31 -11.49 1.73
C PRO A 223 -9.29 -10.37 1.67
N ARG A 224 -8.33 -10.46 0.76
CA ARG A 224 -7.21 -9.51 0.65
C ARG A 224 -7.64 -8.07 0.39
N TRP A 225 -8.84 -7.88 -0.15
CA TRP A 225 -9.38 -6.55 -0.39
C TRP A 225 -9.67 -5.81 0.93
N MET A 226 -10.09 -6.50 2.00
CA MET A 226 -10.44 -5.85 3.27
C MET A 226 -9.29 -5.02 3.88
N PRO A 227 -8.11 -5.61 4.19
CA PRO A 227 -7.02 -4.83 4.78
C PRO A 227 -6.46 -3.81 3.79
N LEU A 228 -6.52 -4.07 2.48
CA LEU A 228 -6.06 -3.12 1.46
C LEU A 228 -6.98 -1.91 1.35
N THR A 229 -8.31 -2.09 1.43
CA THR A 229 -9.28 -1.00 1.47
C THR A 229 -9.10 -0.16 2.73
N ALA A 230 -8.97 -0.81 3.90
CA ALA A 230 -8.74 -0.10 5.16
C ALA A 230 -7.44 0.74 5.11
N ALA A 231 -6.35 0.16 4.60
CA ALA A 231 -5.09 0.88 4.45
C ALA A 231 -5.16 2.01 3.41
N PHE A 232 -5.93 1.82 2.33
CA PHE A 232 -6.17 2.85 1.34
C PHE A 232 -6.93 4.03 1.96
N VAL A 233 -8.04 3.78 2.66
CA VAL A 233 -8.81 4.82 3.35
C VAL A 233 -7.93 5.55 4.36
N GLY A 234 -7.20 4.81 5.22
CA GLY A 234 -6.29 5.42 6.19
C GLY A 234 -5.21 6.29 5.52
N SER A 235 -4.62 5.84 4.42
CA SER A 235 -3.62 6.63 3.68
C SER A 235 -4.21 7.87 3.04
N VAL A 236 -5.40 7.76 2.43
CA VAL A 236 -6.10 8.88 1.77
C VAL A 236 -6.61 9.89 2.79
N MET A 237 -6.91 9.50 4.02
CA MET A 237 -7.25 10.44 5.09
C MET A 237 -6.01 11.12 5.67
N LEU A 238 -4.97 10.34 6.00
CA LEU A 238 -3.80 10.86 6.73
C LEU A 238 -2.88 11.72 5.87
N VAL A 239 -2.65 11.36 4.61
CA VAL A 239 -1.71 12.08 3.75
C VAL A 239 -2.16 13.52 3.47
N PRO A 240 -3.41 13.79 3.03
CA PRO A 240 -3.83 15.16 2.77
C PRO A 240 -3.87 16.02 4.03
N VAL A 241 -4.37 15.48 5.15
CA VAL A 241 -4.36 16.19 6.45
C VAL A 241 -2.93 16.51 6.86
N GLY A 242 -2.00 15.56 6.72
CA GLY A 242 -0.60 15.76 7.00
C GLY A 242 0.06 16.80 6.09
N VAL A 243 -0.24 16.79 4.79
CA VAL A 243 0.27 17.79 3.83
C VAL A 243 -0.25 19.19 4.16
N LEU A 244 -1.57 19.35 4.32
CA LEU A 244 -2.20 20.64 4.62
C LEU A 244 -1.71 21.20 5.96
N GLY A 245 -1.74 20.38 7.01
CA GLY A 245 -1.30 20.79 8.33
C GLY A 245 0.18 21.16 8.37
N THR A 246 1.05 20.34 7.76
CA THR A 246 2.48 20.66 7.67
C THR A 246 2.72 21.94 6.86
N GLY A 247 2.02 22.10 5.73
CA GLY A 247 2.10 23.31 4.90
C GLY A 247 1.65 24.56 5.63
N LEU A 248 0.56 24.50 6.40
CA LEU A 248 0.11 25.59 7.25
C LEU A 248 1.16 25.94 8.30
N ARG A 249 1.81 24.96 8.92
CA ARG A 249 2.90 25.22 9.89
C ARG A 249 4.12 25.87 9.25
N VAL A 250 4.49 25.47 8.03
CA VAL A 250 5.53 26.19 7.25
C VAL A 250 5.10 27.63 6.98
N ALA A 251 3.84 27.86 6.60
CA ALA A 251 3.33 29.22 6.37
C ALA A 251 3.37 30.09 7.65
N VAL A 252 3.02 29.52 8.81
CA VAL A 252 3.13 30.20 10.12
C VAL A 252 4.58 30.53 10.45
N ALA A 253 5.51 29.57 10.25
CA ALA A 253 6.93 29.80 10.49
C ALA A 253 7.53 30.90 9.60
N LEU A 254 6.96 31.12 8.41
CA LEU A 254 7.32 32.19 7.49
C LEU A 254 6.57 33.52 7.76
N GLY A 255 5.69 33.58 8.77
CA GLY A 255 4.89 34.77 9.07
C GLY A 255 3.75 35.04 8.07
N LEU A 256 3.39 34.05 7.25
CA LEU A 256 2.34 34.18 6.23
C LEU A 256 0.94 33.84 6.76
N ALA A 257 0.84 33.23 7.93
CA ALA A 257 -0.42 32.84 8.57
C ALA A 257 -0.30 32.98 10.09
N ASN A 258 -1.42 33.24 10.78
CA ASN A 258 -1.47 33.34 12.24
C ASN A 258 -2.74 32.66 12.79
N PRO A 259 -2.79 31.31 12.81
CA PRO A 259 -3.94 30.59 13.32
C PRO A 259 -4.00 30.75 14.85
N SER A 260 -5.15 31.19 15.37
CA SER A 260 -5.44 31.07 16.80
C SER A 260 -5.69 29.60 17.12
N LEU A 261 -4.87 29.04 18.01
CA LEU A 261 -5.01 27.68 18.52
C LEU A 261 -5.15 27.81 20.04
N GLU A 262 -6.37 28.06 20.49
CA GLU A 262 -6.65 28.21 21.91
C GLU A 262 -6.47 26.86 22.63
N GLY A 263 -5.81 26.88 23.79
CA GLY A 263 -5.68 25.74 24.71
C GLY A 263 -4.66 24.64 24.34
N ILE A 264 -4.19 24.56 23.09
CA ILE A 264 -3.20 23.55 22.65
C ILE A 264 -1.87 24.23 22.29
N SER A 265 -0.78 23.67 22.81
CA SER A 265 0.57 24.16 22.52
C SER A 265 0.91 24.06 21.03
N PRO A 266 1.50 25.09 20.40
CA PRO A 266 1.83 25.07 18.97
C PRO A 266 2.70 23.89 18.52
N TRP A 267 3.63 23.45 19.39
CA TRP A 267 4.55 22.33 19.08
C TRP A 267 3.81 21.01 18.81
N VAL A 268 2.62 20.84 19.40
CA VAL A 268 1.80 19.64 19.18
C VAL A 268 1.45 19.52 17.69
N PHE A 269 1.11 20.63 17.05
CA PHE A 269 0.80 20.66 15.63
C PHE A 269 2.03 20.51 14.74
N ASP A 270 3.18 21.05 15.18
CA ASP A 270 4.47 20.86 14.50
C ASP A 270 4.88 19.38 14.44
N VAL A 271 4.48 18.60 15.44
CA VAL A 271 4.78 17.17 15.51
C VAL A 271 3.68 16.35 14.81
N ILE A 272 2.40 16.57 15.14
CA ILE A 272 1.30 15.69 14.72
C ILE A 272 1.09 15.71 13.19
N TYR A 273 1.19 16.86 12.52
CA TYR A 273 0.90 16.90 11.08
C TYR A 273 1.96 16.19 10.22
N PRO A 274 3.27 16.40 10.43
CA PRO A 274 4.30 15.58 9.78
C PRO A 274 4.18 14.09 10.16
N TRP A 275 3.76 13.81 11.40
CA TRP A 275 3.54 12.44 11.87
C TRP A 275 2.41 11.74 11.10
N PHE A 276 1.28 12.41 10.85
CA PHE A 276 0.20 11.88 10.01
C PHE A 276 0.66 11.65 8.57
N LEU A 277 1.41 12.60 8.01
CA LEU A 277 1.96 12.45 6.67
C LEU A 277 2.86 11.20 6.59
N ALA A 278 3.80 11.06 7.52
CA ALA A 278 4.67 9.89 7.61
C ALA A 278 3.88 8.60 7.80
N TRP A 279 2.83 8.62 8.63
CA TRP A 279 2.00 7.46 8.92
C TRP A 279 1.22 6.99 7.69
N GLY A 280 0.57 7.91 6.98
CA GLY A 280 -0.16 7.62 5.75
C GLY A 280 0.77 7.08 4.64
N LEU A 281 1.94 7.70 4.44
CA LEU A 281 2.93 7.24 3.46
C LEU A 281 3.50 5.85 3.80
N ALA A 282 3.81 5.60 5.08
CA ALA A 282 4.27 4.32 5.55
C ALA A 282 3.21 3.23 5.34
N MET A 283 1.95 3.52 5.70
CA MET A 283 0.83 2.59 5.54
C MET A 283 0.59 2.24 4.06
N GLY A 284 0.57 3.24 3.18
CA GLY A 284 0.44 3.03 1.73
C GLY A 284 1.58 2.18 1.15
N THR A 285 2.83 2.46 1.57
CA THR A 285 4.01 1.69 1.14
C THR A 285 3.93 0.23 1.61
N ALA A 286 3.53 0.01 2.87
CA ALA A 286 3.33 -1.31 3.43
C ALA A 286 2.24 -2.10 2.70
N ALA A 287 1.09 -1.45 2.42
CA ALA A 287 -0.03 -2.04 1.69
C ALA A 287 0.35 -2.44 0.26
N VAL A 288 1.10 -1.59 -0.46
CA VAL A 288 1.62 -1.92 -1.80
C VAL A 288 2.55 -3.13 -1.74
N GLY A 289 3.49 -3.17 -0.78
CA GLY A 289 4.37 -4.31 -0.58
C GLY A 289 3.61 -5.60 -0.25
N TYR A 290 2.63 -5.53 0.65
CA TYR A 290 1.76 -6.64 1.00
C TYR A 290 1.00 -7.16 -0.22
N HIS A 291 0.43 -6.25 -1.03
CA HIS A 291 -0.30 -6.60 -2.22
C HIS A 291 0.57 -7.35 -3.24
N HIS A 292 1.82 -6.90 -3.45
CA HIS A 292 2.76 -7.57 -4.33
C HIS A 292 3.19 -8.94 -3.81
N ARG A 293 3.46 -9.09 -2.51
CA ARG A 293 3.82 -10.39 -1.89
C ARG A 293 2.70 -11.41 -1.99
N THR A 294 1.45 -10.98 -1.88
CA THR A 294 0.31 -11.89 -1.81
C THR A 294 -0.35 -12.18 -3.16
N ARG A 295 0.03 -11.48 -4.25
CA ARG A 295 -0.69 -11.46 -5.56
C ARG A 295 -0.81 -12.81 -6.29
N GLY A 296 -0.18 -13.88 -5.80
CA GLY A 296 -0.30 -15.22 -6.37
C GLY A 296 0.17 -15.29 -7.82
N VAL A 297 -0.24 -16.34 -8.53
CA VAL A 297 0.03 -16.48 -9.96
C VAL A 297 -0.93 -15.61 -10.75
N CYS A 298 -0.41 -14.76 -11.63
CA CYS A 298 -1.18 -13.88 -12.49
C CYS A 298 -1.90 -14.71 -13.56
N ARG A 299 -3.23 -14.73 -13.54
CA ARG A 299 -4.05 -15.44 -14.54
C ARG A 299 -3.80 -15.02 -15.99
N ALA A 300 -3.39 -13.77 -16.22
CA ALA A 300 -3.18 -13.25 -17.58
C ALA A 300 -1.84 -13.67 -18.20
N CYS A 301 -0.81 -14.00 -17.41
CA CYS A 301 0.51 -14.35 -17.94
C CYS A 301 1.09 -15.64 -17.35
N GLY A 302 0.36 -16.31 -16.43
CA GLY A 302 0.84 -17.49 -15.72
C GLY A 302 1.99 -17.23 -14.74
N ARG A 303 2.40 -15.97 -14.52
CA ARG A 303 3.59 -15.65 -13.71
C ARG A 303 3.26 -15.29 -12.27
N GLY A 304 4.10 -15.74 -11.35
CA GLY A 304 4.02 -15.44 -9.93
C GLY A 304 4.45 -16.65 -9.12
N ARG A 305 4.67 -16.47 -7.82
CA ARG A 305 4.79 -17.60 -6.91
C ARG A 305 3.38 -17.97 -6.44
N PRO A 306 3.02 -19.25 -6.37
CA PRO A 306 1.85 -19.67 -5.61
C PRO A 306 1.96 -19.03 -4.23
N ALA A 307 0.95 -18.26 -3.82
CA ALA A 307 1.00 -17.50 -2.56
C ALA A 307 1.26 -18.42 -1.36
N PHE A 308 0.84 -19.69 -1.51
CA PHE A 308 1.10 -20.77 -0.58
C PHE A 308 1.40 -22.01 -1.42
N VAL A 309 2.68 -22.32 -1.62
CA VAL A 309 3.03 -23.72 -1.88
C VAL A 309 2.73 -24.38 -0.55
N ARG A 310 1.56 -25.02 -0.46
CA ARG A 310 1.32 -25.99 0.61
C ARG A 310 2.49 -26.94 0.42
N HIS A 311 3.48 -26.90 1.31
CA HIS A 311 4.42 -28.00 1.41
C HIS A 311 3.51 -29.16 1.76
N ALA A 312 3.04 -29.87 0.72
CA ALA A 312 2.45 -31.17 0.86
C ALA A 312 3.59 -31.94 1.49
N ARG A 313 3.52 -32.01 2.82
CA ARG A 313 4.48 -32.69 3.65
C ARG A 313 4.56 -34.07 3.01
N VAL A 314 5.70 -34.39 2.43
CA VAL A 314 6.01 -35.74 1.95
C VAL A 314 6.22 -36.58 3.22
N GLU A 315 5.18 -36.68 4.05
CA GLU A 315 5.14 -37.44 5.29
C GLU A 315 4.58 -38.85 5.05
N GLY A 316 4.22 -39.18 3.80
CA GLY A 316 3.56 -40.44 3.47
C GLY A 316 4.40 -41.49 2.76
N ALA A 317 5.64 -41.19 2.32
CA ALA A 317 6.41 -42.14 1.50
C ALA A 317 7.36 -43.04 2.32
N THR A 318 7.87 -42.60 3.46
CA THR A 318 8.84 -43.39 4.25
C THR A 318 8.22 -44.31 5.30
N ALA A 319 6.90 -44.24 5.53
CA ALA A 319 6.23 -45.09 6.52
C ALA A 319 5.74 -46.45 5.97
N ARG A 320 5.89 -46.73 4.67
CA ARG A 320 5.37 -47.97 4.05
C ARG A 320 6.41 -49.03 3.70
N GLU A 321 7.71 -48.77 3.88
CA GLU A 321 8.77 -49.77 3.65
C GLU A 321 9.18 -50.58 4.89
N GLY A 322 8.61 -50.30 6.07
CA GLY A 322 8.92 -51.03 7.31
C GLY A 322 7.99 -52.20 7.65
N ALA A 323 6.96 -52.49 6.84
CA ALA A 323 5.92 -53.49 7.16
C ALA A 323 5.98 -54.72 6.25
N ALA A 324 7.17 -55.15 5.83
CA ALA A 324 7.36 -56.41 5.13
C ALA A 324 8.24 -57.37 5.95
N THR A 325 7.66 -58.53 6.24
CA THR A 325 8.33 -59.81 6.49
C THR A 325 8.87 -60.08 7.90
N THR A 326 7.98 -60.37 8.84
CA THR A 326 8.25 -61.36 9.90
C THR A 326 7.35 -62.55 9.65
N THR A 327 7.83 -63.50 8.83
CA THR A 327 7.28 -64.85 8.71
C THR A 327 7.82 -65.69 9.86
N LEU A 328 6.90 -66.21 10.69
CA LEU A 328 7.11 -67.35 11.58
C LEU A 328 6.86 -68.66 10.81
#